data_AF-A0A1H0DBA5-F1
#
_entry.id   AF-A0A1H0DBA5-F1
#
_cell.length_a   1.000
_cell.length_b   1.000
_cell.length_c   1.000
_cell.angle_alpha   90.00
_cell.angle_beta   90.00
_cell.angle_gamma   90.00
#
_symmetry.space_group_name_H-M   'P 1'
#
loop_
_entity.id
_entity.type
_entity.pdbx_description
1 polymer ?
#
loop_
_entity_poly.entity_id
_entity_poly.type
_entity_poly.pdbx_seq_one_letter_code
_entity_poly.pdbx_strand_id
1 'polypeptide(L)'
;MAITTFHQEMVPPDLLISIASAREGIPFPAIVEAILMEVAFEALREAGIRLPKQVGSAVSIVGALVIGQAAVQAGIVGAPMIIVVSITGIASFMVPRYSMGLAIRLLRFPIIILGGTLG
;
A
#
# COMPACT_ATOMS: atom_id res chain seq x y z
N MET A 1 -5.61 9.56 -0.77
CA MET A 1 -5.27 10.24 -2.03
C MET A 1 -6.14 11.48 -2.24
N ALA A 2 -7.48 11.42 -2.20
CA ALA A 2 -8.32 12.63 -2.31
C ALA A 2 -8.05 13.71 -1.23
N ILE A 3 -7.79 13.32 0.03
CA ILE A 3 -7.50 14.27 1.12
C ILE A 3 -6.14 14.96 0.95
N THR A 4 -5.14 14.25 0.44
CA THR A 4 -3.79 14.79 0.23
C THR A 4 -3.69 15.68 -1.03
N THR A 5 -4.69 15.61 -1.92
CA THR A 5 -4.66 16.29 -3.23
C THR A 5 -5.70 17.42 -3.35
N PHE A 6 -6.85 17.33 -2.67
CA PHE A 6 -7.97 18.28 -2.86
C PHE A 6 -8.47 19.01 -1.61
N HIS A 7 -8.05 18.60 -0.39
CA HIS A 7 -8.44 19.27 0.85
C HIS A 7 -7.23 19.39 1.79
N GLN A 8 -6.28 20.26 1.44
CA GLN A 8 -5.11 20.57 2.29
C GLN A 8 -5.50 21.24 3.62
N GLU A 9 -6.71 21.77 3.76
CA GLU A 9 -7.14 22.52 4.97
C GLU A 9 -7.59 21.65 6.15
N MET A 10 -7.83 20.34 5.96
CA MET A 10 -8.21 19.42 7.05
C MET A 10 -7.03 18.61 7.63
N VAL A 11 -5.82 18.81 7.10
CA VAL A 11 -4.61 18.12 7.55
C VAL A 11 -3.75 19.12 8.31
N PRO A 12 -3.34 18.84 9.57
CA PRO A 12 -2.46 19.72 10.33
C PRO A 12 -1.23 20.11 9.48
N PRO A 13 -0.81 21.38 9.44
CA PRO A 13 0.31 21.84 8.60
C PRO A 13 1.59 21.02 8.79
N ASP A 14 1.85 20.61 10.04
CA ASP A 14 3.01 19.77 10.39
C ASP A 14 2.97 18.39 9.71
N LEU A 15 1.78 17.82 9.54
CA LEU A 15 1.56 16.55 8.84
C LEU A 15 1.73 16.71 7.32
N LEU A 16 1.31 17.84 6.75
CA LEU A 16 1.54 18.14 5.33
C LEU A 16 3.03 18.32 5.03
N ILE A 17 3.75 19.06 5.88
CA ILE A 17 5.20 19.26 5.75
C ILE A 17 5.94 17.92 5.90
N SER A 18 5.53 17.08 6.87
CA SER A 18 6.11 15.74 7.06
C SER A 18 5.84 14.80 5.87
N ILE A 19 4.66 14.86 5.25
CA ILE A 19 4.36 14.09 4.04
C ILE A 19 5.13 14.62 2.84
N ALA A 20 5.26 15.95 2.70
CA ALA A 20 6.01 16.58 1.63
C ALA A 20 7.51 16.27 1.72
N SER A 21 8.10 16.36 2.92
CA SER A 21 9.50 15.98 3.15
C SER A 21 9.73 14.48 3.01
N ALA A 22 8.77 13.64 3.41
CA ALA A 22 8.84 12.20 3.18
C ALA A 22 8.72 11.81 1.69
N ARG A 23 8.29 12.73 0.82
CA ARG A 23 8.31 12.57 -0.65
C ARG A 23 9.55 13.17 -1.29
N GLU A 24 10.26 14.05 -0.59
CA GLU A 24 11.49 14.68 -1.06
C GLU A 24 12.60 13.62 -1.11
N GLY A 25 12.89 13.12 -2.32
CA GLY A 25 13.88 12.06 -2.56
C GLY A 25 13.31 10.75 -3.11
N ILE A 26 11.99 10.65 -3.28
CA ILE A 26 11.36 9.47 -3.91
C ILE A 26 11.19 9.73 -5.42
N PRO A 27 11.79 8.91 -6.29
CA PRO A 27 11.83 9.16 -7.73
C PRO A 27 10.52 8.81 -8.45
N PHE A 28 9.58 8.14 -7.78
CA PHE A 28 8.36 7.62 -8.38
C PHE A 28 7.11 8.43 -7.99
N PRO A 29 6.14 8.61 -8.91
CA PRO A 29 4.85 9.19 -8.56
C PRO A 29 4.04 8.22 -7.68
N ALA A 30 3.11 8.76 -6.89
CA ALA A 30 2.33 8.01 -5.90
C ALA A 30 1.59 6.79 -6.47
N ILE A 31 1.18 6.83 -7.74
CA ILE A 31 0.53 5.70 -8.44
C ILE A 31 1.51 4.54 -8.61
N VAL A 32 2.75 4.82 -9.00
CA VAL A 32 3.77 3.79 -9.21
C VAL A 32 4.18 3.17 -7.89
N GLU A 33 4.34 3.99 -6.84
CA GLU A 33 4.55 3.51 -5.47
C GLU A 33 3.42 2.56 -5.02
N ALA A 34 2.17 2.94 -5.28
CA ALA A 34 0.99 2.15 -4.93
C ALA A 34 0.99 0.79 -5.65
N ILE A 35 1.21 0.79 -6.97
CA ILE A 35 1.22 -0.43 -7.78
C ILE A 35 2.32 -1.38 -7.31
N LEU A 36 3.53 -0.87 -7.08
CA LEU A 36 4.67 -1.68 -6.68
C LEU A 36 4.42 -2.36 -5.33
N MET A 37 3.89 -1.61 -4.36
CA MET A 37 3.57 -2.14 -3.04
C MET A 37 2.34 -3.06 -3.04
N GLU A 38 1.29 -2.76 -3.80
CA GLU A 38 0.12 -3.64 -3.93
C GLU A 38 0.54 -4.98 -4.53
N VAL A 39 1.35 -4.99 -5.60
CA VAL A 39 1.85 -6.24 -6.19
C VAL A 39 2.72 -7.02 -5.21
N ALA A 40 3.59 -6.36 -4.46
CA ALA A 40 4.40 -7.02 -3.44
C ALA A 40 3.55 -7.64 -2.33
N PHE A 41 2.52 -6.90 -1.86
CA PHE A 41 1.61 -7.38 -0.83
C PHE A 41 0.75 -8.56 -1.31
N GLU A 42 0.32 -8.55 -2.58
CA GLU A 42 -0.37 -9.66 -3.23
C GLU A 42 0.48 -10.92 -3.28
N ALA A 43 1.70 -10.80 -3.80
CA ALA A 43 2.61 -11.93 -3.92
C ALA A 43 2.90 -12.56 -2.55
N LEU A 44 3.09 -11.73 -1.54
CA LEU A 44 3.32 -12.17 -0.17
C LEU A 44 2.09 -12.86 0.42
N ARG A 45 0.88 -12.33 0.16
CA ARG A 45 -0.36 -12.96 0.60
C ARG A 45 -0.59 -14.32 -0.07
N GLU A 46 -0.35 -14.41 -1.37
CA GLU A 46 -0.47 -15.65 -2.14
C GLU A 46 0.52 -16.71 -1.64
N ALA A 47 1.77 -16.31 -1.35
CA ALA A 47 2.74 -17.18 -0.71
C ALA A 47 2.28 -17.64 0.69
N GLY A 48 1.73 -16.71 1.48
CA GLY A 48 1.24 -16.99 2.82
C GLY A 48 0.11 -18.01 2.88
N ILE A 49 -0.83 -17.99 1.92
CA ILE A 49 -1.94 -18.96 1.86
C ILE A 49 -1.53 -20.32 1.31
N ARG A 50 -0.47 -20.36 0.50
CA ARG A 50 -0.02 -21.57 -0.20
C ARG A 50 0.95 -22.41 0.63
N LEU A 51 1.55 -21.81 1.67
CA LEU A 51 2.43 -22.47 2.61
C LEU A 51 1.66 -23.06 3.81
N PRO A 52 2.21 -24.09 4.51
CA PRO A 52 1.63 -24.59 5.76
C PRO A 52 1.50 -23.47 6.80
N LYS A 53 0.42 -23.46 7.60
CA LYS A 53 0.06 -22.34 8.52
C LYS A 53 1.22 -21.73 9.30
N GLN A 54 2.09 -22.55 9.91
CA GLN A 54 3.22 -22.06 10.71
C GLN A 54 4.25 -21.31 9.86
N VAL A 55 4.53 -21.81 8.65
CA VAL A 55 5.49 -21.21 7.70
C VAL A 55 4.86 -20.01 7.00
N GLY A 56 3.59 -20.10 6.59
CA GLY A 56 2.85 -19.01 5.94
C GLY A 56 2.73 -17.77 6.81
N SER A 57 2.46 -17.93 8.11
CA SER A 57 2.45 -16.81 9.07
C SER A 57 3.83 -16.18 9.24
N ALA A 58 4.89 -16.99 9.38
CA ALA A 58 6.25 -16.49 9.51
C ALA A 58 6.70 -15.71 8.26
N VAL A 59 6.46 -16.25 7.06
CA VAL A 59 6.76 -15.59 5.79
C VAL A 59 5.97 -14.29 5.63
N SER A 60 4.70 -14.27 6.04
CA SER A 60 3.89 -13.06 5.91
C SER A 60 4.39 -11.93 6.82
N ILE A 61 4.74 -12.26 8.07
CA ILE A 61 5.26 -11.27 9.04
C ILE A 61 6.62 -10.74 8.60
N VAL A 62 7.56 -11.64 8.31
CA VAL A 62 8.93 -11.27 7.90
C VAL A 62 8.90 -10.53 6.58
N GLY A 63 8.16 -11.04 5.59
CA GLY A 63 8.10 -10.42 4.28
C GLY A 63 7.47 -9.02 4.32
N ALA A 64 6.39 -8.80 5.08
CA ALA A 64 5.75 -7.49 5.12
C ALA A 64 6.65 -6.44 5.78
N LEU A 65 7.34 -6.83 6.87
CA LEU A 65 8.27 -5.96 7.59
C LEU A 65 9.53 -5.68 6.76
N VAL A 66 10.16 -6.72 6.20
CA VAL A 66 11.41 -6.58 5.42
C VAL A 66 11.16 -5.83 4.13
N ILE A 67 10.11 -6.17 3.36
CA ILE A 67 9.78 -5.48 2.11
C ILE A 67 9.42 -4.02 2.39
N GLY A 68 8.60 -3.78 3.41
CA GLY A 68 8.19 -2.43 3.77
C GLY A 68 9.37 -1.56 4.17
N GLN A 69 10.23 -2.04 5.08
CA GLN A 69 11.41 -1.29 5.52
C GLN A 69 12.42 -1.09 4.40
N ALA A 70 12.70 -2.13 3.61
CA ALA A 70 13.63 -2.04 2.49
C ALA A 70 13.14 -1.03 1.43
N ALA A 71 11.83 -0.99 1.15
CA ALA A 71 11.26 -0.05 0.19
C ALA A 71 11.42 1.42 0.62
N VAL A 72 11.27 1.72 1.92
CA VAL A 72 11.54 3.08 2.45
C VAL A 72 13.02 3.40 2.44
N GLN A 73 13.87 2.48 2.92
CA GLN A 73 15.31 2.71 3.01
C GLN A 73 15.96 2.87 1.63
N ALA A 74 15.47 2.15 0.62
CA ALA A 74 15.92 2.28 -0.75
C ALA A 74 15.41 3.56 -1.44
N GLY A 75 14.55 4.35 -0.79
CA GLY A 75 13.94 5.54 -1.36
C GLY A 75 12.98 5.25 -2.52
N ILE A 76 12.54 4.01 -2.68
CA ILE A 76 11.66 3.58 -3.78
C ILE A 76 10.20 3.93 -3.46
N VAL A 77 9.81 3.84 -2.17
CA VAL A 77 8.45 4.09 -1.70
C VAL A 77 8.46 4.87 -0.39
N GLY A 78 7.51 5.80 -0.24
CA GLY A 78 7.43 6.67 0.92
C GLY A 78 6.69 6.04 2.08
N ALA A 79 7.07 6.43 3.30
CA ALA A 79 6.38 6.00 4.51
C ALA A 79 4.85 6.23 4.47
N PRO A 80 4.33 7.37 3.96
CA PRO A 80 2.88 7.55 3.83
C PRO A 80 2.22 6.51 2.92
N MET A 81 2.88 6.11 1.83
CA MET A 81 2.34 5.11 0.89
C MET A 81 2.32 3.71 1.51
N ILE A 82 3.34 3.33 2.26
CA ILE A 82 3.37 2.03 2.97
C ILE A 82 2.25 1.94 4.00
N ILE A 83 1.99 3.02 4.74
CA ILE A 83 0.87 3.08 5.71
C ILE A 83 -0.46 2.85 4.98
N VAL A 84 -0.69 3.55 3.87
CA VAL A 84 -1.91 3.42 3.08
C VAL A 84 -2.10 1.98 2.58
N VAL A 85 -1.06 1.36 2.02
CA VAL A 85 -1.12 -0.02 1.50
C VAL A 85 -1.30 -1.05 2.61
N SER A 86 -0.66 -0.86 3.76
CA SER A 86 -0.78 -1.77 4.90
C SER A 86 -2.20 -1.79 5.47
N ILE A 87 -2.82 -0.61 5.68
CA ILE A 87 -4.22 -0.51 6.13
C ILE A 87 -5.15 -1.18 5.12
N THR A 88 -4.91 -0.88 3.84
CA THR A 88 -5.59 -1.42 2.66
C THR A 88 -5.51 -2.94 2.57
N GLY A 89 -4.35 -3.53 2.90
CA GLY A 89 -4.11 -4.96 2.97
C GLY A 89 -4.78 -5.61 4.18
N ILE A 90 -4.69 -5.00 5.36
CA ILE A 90 -5.36 -5.48 6.59
C ILE A 90 -6.88 -5.49 6.40
N ALA A 91 -7.44 -4.43 5.82
CA ALA A 91 -8.87 -4.33 5.54
C ALA A 91 -9.37 -5.45 4.62
N SER A 92 -8.51 -5.97 3.74
CA SER A 92 -8.87 -7.09 2.87
C SER A 92 -9.06 -8.43 3.60
N PHE A 93 -8.60 -8.55 4.86
CA PHE A 93 -8.87 -9.71 5.71
C PHE A 93 -10.19 -9.58 6.49
N MET A 94 -10.78 -8.38 6.56
CA MET A 94 -12.11 -8.20 7.16
C MET A 94 -13.23 -8.75 6.28
N VAL A 95 -12.96 -9.09 5.01
CA VAL A 95 -13.95 -9.68 4.10
C VAL A 95 -13.98 -11.21 4.30
N PRO A 96 -15.02 -11.78 4.92
CA PRO A 96 -15.06 -13.20 5.31
C PRO A 96 -15.17 -14.19 4.13
N ARG A 97 -15.42 -13.69 2.90
CA ARG A 97 -15.47 -14.49 1.67
C ARG A 97 -14.28 -14.16 0.76
N TYR A 98 -13.31 -15.07 0.67
CA TYR A 98 -12.09 -14.90 -0.13
C TYR A 98 -12.36 -14.56 -1.61
N SER A 99 -13.39 -15.18 -2.20
CA SER A 99 -13.84 -14.91 -3.57
C SER A 99 -14.39 -13.49 -3.77
N MET A 100 -15.02 -12.90 -2.75
CA MET A 100 -15.46 -11.50 -2.77
C MET A 100 -14.29 -10.53 -2.55
N GLY A 101 -13.31 -10.94 -1.73
CA GLY A 101 -12.07 -10.19 -1.52
C GLY A 101 -11.21 -10.05 -2.78
N LEU A 102 -11.12 -11.11 -3.60
CA LEU A 102 -10.43 -11.08 -4.90
C LEU A 102 -11.10 -10.13 -5.89
N ALA A 103 -12.44 -10.11 -5.95
CA ALA A 103 -13.18 -9.21 -6.85
C ALA A 103 -12.99 -7.73 -6.48
N ILE A 104 -13.09 -7.38 -5.19
CA ILE A 104 -12.88 -6.00 -4.70
C ILE A 104 -11.44 -5.54 -4.94
N ARG A 105 -10.48 -6.46 -4.87
CA ARG A 105 -9.07 -6.20 -5.11
C ARG A 105 -8.74 -6.01 -6.58
N LEU A 106 -9.31 -6.81 -7.47
CA LEU A 106 -9.21 -6.58 -8.92
C LEU A 106 -9.79 -5.22 -9.32
N LEU A 107 -10.85 -4.77 -8.64
CA LEU A 107 -11.44 -3.44 -8.84
C LEU A 107 -10.55 -2.28 -8.35
N ARG A 108 -9.55 -2.52 -7.50
CA ARG A 108 -8.63 -1.45 -7.05
C ARG A 108 -7.76 -0.91 -8.18
N PHE A 109 -7.26 -1.77 -9.06
CA PHE A 109 -6.39 -1.36 -10.16
C PHE A 109 -7.05 -0.32 -11.09
N PRO A 110 -8.27 -0.53 -11.61
CA PRO A 110 -8.96 0.48 -12.42
C PRO A 110 -9.34 1.73 -11.61
N ILE A 111 -9.66 1.62 -10.32
CA ILE A 111 -9.95 2.80 -9.47
C ILE A 111 -8.71 3.65 -9.24
N ILE A 112 -7.53 3.05 -9.05
CA ILE A 112 -6.25 3.77 -8.91
C ILE A 112 -5.90 4.49 -10.22
N ILE A 113 -6.10 3.83 -11.37
CA ILE A 113 -5.87 4.44 -12.68
C ILE A 113 -6.82 5.62 -12.88
N LEU A 114 -8.12 5.44 -12.65
CA LEU A 114 -9.12 6.50 -12.79
C LEU A 114 -8.87 7.67 -11.85
N GLY A 115 -8.54 7.40 -10.58
CA GLY A 115 -8.20 8.45 -9.61
C GLY A 115 -6.87 9.16 -9.89
N GLY A 116 -5.98 8.53 -10.67
CA GLY A 116 -4.71 9.09 -11.10
C GLY A 116 -4.78 9.90 -12.40
N THR A 117 -5.75 9.61 -13.27
CA THR A 117 -5.93 10.30 -14.57
C THR A 117 -7.03 11.37 -14.54
N LEU A 118 -8.00 11.25 -13.63
CA LEU A 118 -9.12 12.20 -13.47
C LEU A 118 -8.94 13.12 -12.24
N GLY A 119 -7.82 12.99 -11.54
CA GLY A 119 -7.40 13.88 -10.45
C GLY A 119 -6.59 15.06 -10.97
#